data_AF-A0A7Y0HF91-F1
#
_entry.id   AF-A0A7Y0HF91-F1
#
_cell.length_a   1.000
_cell.length_b   1.000
_cell.length_c   1.000
_cell.angle_alpha   90.00
_cell.angle_beta   90.00
_cell.angle_gamma   90.00
#
_symmetry.space_group_name_H-M   'P 1'
#
loop_
_entity.id
_entity.type
_entity.pdbx_description
1 polymer ?
#
loop_
_entity_poly.entity_id
_entity_poly.type
_entity_poly.pdbx_seq_one_letter_code
_entity_poly.pdbx_strand_id
1 'polypeptide(L)'
;MASNLFTRHPASVGESYGEHFGTALSFAGPLLVAGLCCLVHAILPFAFERTGSKMVTRLYDRMVAHRVKPGNEARMVAQPAE
;
A
#
# COMPACT_ATOMS: atom_id res chain seq x y z
N MET A 1 -30.11 3.69 10.31
CA MET A 1 -29.65 2.47 9.63
C MET A 1 -28.25 2.77 9.09
N ALA A 2 -27.22 2.57 9.92
CA ALA A 2 -25.83 2.87 9.54
C ALA A 2 -25.43 1.89 8.43
N SER A 3 -25.48 2.39 7.20
CA SER A 3 -25.15 1.69 5.97
C SER A 3 -23.66 1.36 5.99
N ASN A 4 -23.30 0.23 6.64
CA ASN A 4 -22.27 -0.77 6.31
C ASN A 4 -21.12 -0.35 5.35
N LEU A 5 -20.56 0.85 5.49
CA LEU A 5 -19.43 1.34 4.69
C LEU A 5 -18.20 0.43 4.87
N PHE A 6 -18.06 -0.13 6.07
CA PHE A 6 -16.98 -1.05 6.44
C PHE A 6 -17.10 -2.44 5.81
N THR A 7 -18.27 -2.89 5.36
CA THR A 7 -18.46 -4.21 4.74
C THR A 7 -18.73 -4.13 3.24
N ARG A 8 -19.26 -3.01 2.74
CA ARG A 8 -19.54 -2.82 1.31
C ARG A 8 -18.28 -2.60 0.48
N HIS A 9 -17.26 -1.94 1.04
CA HIS A 9 -15.98 -1.71 0.35
C HIS A 9 -15.11 -2.98 0.23
N PRO A 10 -14.84 -3.76 1.29
CA PRO A 10 -14.11 -5.03 1.17
C PRO A 10 -14.84 -6.05 0.28
N ALA A 11 -16.16 -6.15 0.40
CA ALA A 11 -16.96 -7.04 -0.44
C ALA A 11 -16.90 -6.67 -1.93
N SER A 12 -16.70 -5.38 -2.28
CA SER A 12 -16.56 -4.93 -3.67
C SER A 12 -15.23 -5.31 -4.32
N VAL A 13 -14.21 -5.66 -3.51
CA VAL A 13 -12.90 -6.14 -3.97
C VAL A 13 -12.67 -7.62 -3.68
N GLY A 14 -13.66 -8.31 -3.11
CA GLY A 14 -13.63 -9.75 -2.81
C GLY A 14 -12.80 -10.14 -1.59
N GLU A 15 -12.45 -9.19 -0.72
CA GLU A 15 -11.67 -9.42 0.51
C GLU A 15 -12.58 -9.46 1.74
N SER A 16 -12.25 -10.32 2.71
CA SER A 16 -12.88 -10.22 4.03
C SER A 16 -12.43 -8.93 4.74
N TYR A 17 -13.29 -8.37 5.59
CA TYR A 17 -12.93 -7.17 6.37
C TYR A 17 -11.61 -7.35 7.14
N GLY A 18 -11.36 -8.55 7.67
CA GLY A 18 -10.12 -8.87 8.39
C GLY A 18 -8.88 -8.84 7.49
N GLU A 19 -8.95 -9.37 6.27
CA GLU A 19 -7.85 -9.32 5.29
C GLU A 19 -7.56 -7.89 4.85
N HIS A 20 -8.61 -7.12 4.55
CA HIS A 20 -8.46 -5.72 4.15
C HIS A 20 -7.89 -4.85 5.28
N PHE A 21 -8.39 -5.06 6.51
CA PHE A 21 -7.94 -4.35 7.70
C PHE A 21 -6.50 -4.71 8.08
N GLY A 22 -6.13 -6.00 8.02
CA GLY A 22 -4.75 -6.46 8.26
C GLY A 22 -3.77 -5.89 7.24
N THR A 23 -4.17 -5.89 5.96
CA THR A 23 -3.39 -5.26 4.89
C THR A 23 -3.23 -3.77 5.14
N ALA A 24 -4.32 -3.04 5.43
CA ALA A 24 -4.27 -1.62 5.74
C ALA A 24 -3.36 -1.30 6.94
N LEU A 25 -3.44 -2.08 8.03
CA LEU A 25 -2.57 -1.94 9.20
C LEU A 25 -1.10 -2.19 8.88
N SER A 26 -0.79 -3.12 7.98
CA SER A 26 0.58 -3.42 7.56
C SER A 26 1.28 -2.23 6.87
N PHE A 27 0.50 -1.35 6.23
CA PHE A 27 1.00 -0.08 5.69
C PHE A 27 0.95 1.03 6.74
N ALA A 28 -0.12 1.10 7.55
CA ALA A 28 -0.30 2.18 8.53
C ALA A 28 0.82 2.24 9.58
N GLY A 29 1.20 1.10 10.17
CA GLY A 29 2.23 1.06 11.22
C GLY A 29 3.58 1.64 10.80
N PRO A 30 4.21 1.11 9.73
CA PRO A 30 5.46 1.64 9.21
C PRO A 30 5.36 3.11 8.76
N LEU A 31 4.21 3.54 8.23
CA LEU A 31 3.99 4.92 7.82
C LEU A 31 3.99 5.88 9.02
N LEU A 32 3.33 5.51 10.12
CA LEU A 32 3.32 6.29 11.36
C LEU A 32 4.73 6.43 11.94
N VAL A 33 5.50 5.33 11.97
CA VAL A 33 6.90 5.35 12.43
C VAL A 33 7.76 6.24 11.53
N ALA A 34 7.61 6.14 10.21
CA ALA A 34 8.34 6.99 9.27
C ALA A 34 8.00 8.48 9.50
N GLY A 35 6.72 8.81 9.70
CA GLY A 35 6.27 10.15 10.05
C GLY A 35 6.87 10.65 11.36
N LEU A 36 6.89 9.81 12.40
CA LEU A 36 7.52 10.15 13.68
C LEU A 36 9.03 10.40 13.52
N CYS A 37 9.74 9.56 12.76
CA CYS A 37 11.15 9.78 12.45
C CYS A 37 11.39 11.12 11.75
N CYS A 38 10.54 11.49 10.78
CA CYS A 38 10.60 12.79 10.11
C CYS A 38 10.33 13.96 11.06
N LEU A 39 9.36 13.82 11.99
CA LEU A 39 9.09 14.84 13.01
C LEU A 39 10.27 15.02 13.96
N VAL A 40 10.86 13.93 14.43
CA VAL A 40 12.07 13.99 15.27
C VAL A 40 13.23 14.61 14.49
N HIS A 41 13.42 14.24 13.23
CA HIS A 41 14.44 14.85 12.36
C HIS A 41 14.23 16.35 12.15
N ALA A 42 12.98 16.81 12.02
CA ALA A 42 12.66 18.23 11.87
C ALA A 42 13.08 19.05 13.11
N ILE A 43 13.08 18.44 14.30
CA ILE A 43 13.52 19.07 15.55
C ILE A 43 15.03 18.86 15.76
N LEU A 44 15.53 17.67 15.43
CA LEU A 44 16.92 17.24 15.59
C LEU A 44 17.47 16.81 14.22
N PRO A 45 18.06 17.72 13.43
CA PRO A 45 18.46 17.45 12.04
C PRO A 45 19.54 16.38 11.88
N PHE A 46 20.20 15.97 12.97
CA PHE A 46 21.18 14.87 12.99
C PHE A 46 20.55 13.50 13.31
N ALA A 47 19.32 13.46 13.83
CA ALA A 47 18.63 12.21 14.14
C ALA A 47 17.87 11.70 12.91
N PHE A 48 17.89 10.39 12.67
CA PHE A 48 17.10 9.72 11.62
C PHE A 48 17.28 10.24 10.17
N GLU A 49 18.44 10.84 9.85
CA GLU A 49 18.73 11.52 8.57
C GLU A 49 18.27 10.75 7.32
N ARG A 50 18.44 9.43 7.29
CA ARG A 50 17.99 8.58 6.18
C ARG A 50 16.89 7.59 6.54
N THR A 51 16.50 7.50 7.81
CA THR A 51 15.58 6.47 8.28
C THR A 51 14.16 6.74 7.82
N GLY A 52 13.68 7.98 7.96
CA GLY A 52 12.34 8.39 7.50
C GLY A 52 12.16 8.16 6.00
N SER A 53 13.04 8.72 5.18
CA SER A 53 12.99 8.57 3.72
C SER A 53 13.09 7.12 3.26
N LYS A 54 14.00 6.30 3.83
CA LYS A 54 14.10 4.87 3.49
C LYS A 54 12.81 4.10 3.81
N MET A 55 12.14 4.42 4.91
CA MET A 55 10.89 3.77 5.27
C MET A 55 9.78 4.15 4.28
N VAL A 56 9.63 5.43 3.96
CA VAL A 56 8.64 5.90 2.97
C VAL A 56 8.90 5.27 1.59
N THR A 57 10.15 5.22 1.12
CA THR A 57 10.50 4.54 -0.15
C THR A 57 10.10 3.07 -0.12
N ARG A 58 10.38 2.34 0.97
CA ARG A 58 9.97 0.93 1.10
C ARG A 58 8.45 0.72 1.12
N LEU A 59 7.68 1.68 1.64
CA LEU A 59 6.22 1.65 1.57
C LEU A 59 5.74 1.94 0.14
N TYR A 60 6.36 2.90 -0.52
CA TYR A 60 6.08 3.25 -1.91
C TYR A 60 6.36 2.08 -2.85
N ASP A 61 7.51 1.43 -2.73
CA ASP A 61 7.88 0.26 -3.54
C ASP A 61 6.88 -0.87 -3.37
N ARG A 62 6.42 -1.12 -2.13
CA ARG A 62 5.36 -2.10 -1.85
C ARG A 62 4.03 -1.72 -2.50
N MET A 63 3.68 -0.44 -2.50
CA MET A 63 2.47 0.05 -3.16
C MET A 63 2.54 -0.11 -4.69
N VAL A 64 3.69 0.17 -5.29
CA VAL A 64 3.91 0.03 -6.73
C VAL A 64 3.95 -1.45 -7.14
N ALA A 65 4.67 -2.30 -6.40
CA ALA A 65 4.74 -3.74 -6.65
C ALA A 65 3.35 -4.40 -6.60
N HIS A 66 2.48 -4.00 -5.68
CA HIS A 66 1.09 -4.49 -5.63
C HIS A 66 0.18 -3.88 -6.71
N ARG A 67 0.53 -2.72 -7.28
CA ARG A 67 -0.18 -2.11 -8.41
C ARG A 67 0.10 -2.82 -9.73
N VAL A 68 1.31 -3.33 -9.91
CA VAL A 68 1.68 -4.12 -11.09
C VAL A 68 1.13 -5.53 -10.93
N LYS A 69 -0.15 -5.72 -11.19
CA LYS A 69 -0.66 -7.03 -11.61
C LYS A 69 -0.15 -7.26 -13.03
N PRO A 70 0.69 -8.27 -13.33
CA PRO A 70 0.96 -8.67 -14.70
C PRO A 70 -0.33 -9.29 -15.25
N GLY A 71 -1.13 -8.47 -15.92
CA GLY A 71 -2.45 -8.91 -16.38
C GLY A 71 -2.96 -8.03 -17.50
N ASN A 72 -2.40 -8.18 -18.71
CA ASN A 72 -3.17 -8.52 -19.92
C ASN A 72 -2.35 -8.65 -21.23
N GLU A 73 -1.03 -8.53 -21.25
CA GLU A 73 -0.26 -8.50 -22.52
C GLU A 73 -0.17 -9.87 -23.22
N ALA A 74 -0.30 -10.98 -22.49
CA ALA A 74 -0.18 -12.33 -23.06
C ALA A 74 -1.38 -12.78 -23.94
N ARG A 75 -2.49 -12.03 -23.96
CA ARG A 75 -3.72 -12.42 -24.67
C ARG A 75 -3.87 -11.76 -26.05
N MET A 76 -2.98 -10.82 -26.41
CA MET A 76 -2.98 -10.14 -27.72
C MET A 76 -2.21 -10.92 -28.80
N VAL A 77 -1.23 -11.76 -28.44
CA VAL A 77 -0.31 -12.43 -29.38
C VAL A 77 -0.86 -13.75 -29.97
N ALA A 78 -1.99 -14.26 -29.46
CA ALA A 78 -2.47 -15.61 -29.78
C ALA A 78 -3.75 -15.66 -30.63
N GLN A 79 -4.11 -14.59 -31.35
CA GLN A 79 -5.16 -14.68 -32.37
C GLN A 79 -4.52 -14.97 -33.74
N PRO A 80 -4.61 -16.20 -34.27
CA PRO A 80 -4.21 -16.47 -35.64
C PRO A 80 -5.21 -15.79 -36.58
N ALA A 81 -4.68 -15.06 -37.56
CA ALA A 81 -5.45 -14.55 -38.68
C ALA A 81 -5.85 -15.75 -39.56
N GLU A 82 -7.15 -16.03 -39.61
CA GLU A 82 -7.77 -16.80 -40.71
C GLU A 82 -7.82 -15.95 -41.99
#